data_AF-A0A3D2S754-F1
#
_entry.id   AF-A0A3D2S754-F1
#
_cell.length_a   1.000
_cell.length_b   1.000
_cell.length_c   1.000
_cell.angle_alpha   90.00
_cell.angle_beta   90.00
_cell.angle_gamma   90.00
#
_symmetry.space_group_name_H-M   'P 1'
#
loop_
_entity.id
_entity.type
_entity.pdbx_description
1 polymer ?
#
loop_
_entity_poly.entity_id
_entity_poly.type
_entity_poly.pdbx_seq_one_letter_code
_entity_poly.pdbx_strand_id
1 'polypeptide(L)'
;MNKKNAVKFRSRTGNDFHTALKKNVQDYFLKNNISPFANTTMVVKTIVLLTSYIAPFVLLVVLHPPLLVSLLLWALMGIAMAGIGMSVMHDANHGAYSSKAWVNKILGSTLNLLGGAVFNWKLQHNILHHTYTNISGMDDDIDTKAGMRFTPHDNLQNKHKGQYWYAFGLYSLITLYWLLGKDFVQWKRYRDNGVNASPPAEYYRNLVQLTIMKLLYIGVFIVVPVVVATIPLWQVLI
;
A
#
# COMPACT_ATOMS: atom_id res chain seq x y z
N MET A 1 -1.37 -27.76 -0.19
CA MET A 1 -1.43 -26.53 0.64
C MET A 1 -2.89 -26.24 0.94
N ASN A 2 -3.24 -25.97 2.20
CA ASN A 2 -4.64 -25.76 2.61
C ASN A 2 -5.14 -24.42 2.04
N LYS A 3 -6.30 -24.43 1.37
CA LYS A 3 -7.02 -23.19 1.02
C LYS A 3 -7.24 -22.38 2.29
N LYS A 4 -7.11 -21.04 2.23
CA LYS A 4 -7.55 -20.17 3.34
C LYS A 4 -9.07 -20.36 3.47
N ASN A 5 -9.49 -21.10 4.49
CA ASN A 5 -10.90 -21.35 4.77
C ASN A 5 -11.55 -20.04 5.24
N ALA A 6 -12.73 -19.73 4.70
CA ALA A 6 -13.46 -18.54 5.11
C ALA A 6 -13.93 -18.67 6.56
N VAL A 7 -13.48 -17.78 7.43
CA VAL A 7 -14.04 -17.62 8.78
C VAL A 7 -15.38 -16.93 8.65
N LYS A 8 -16.42 -17.43 9.32
CA LYS A 8 -17.74 -16.78 9.36
C LYS A 8 -18.11 -16.46 10.80
N PHE A 9 -18.43 -15.21 11.06
CA PHE A 9 -18.98 -14.78 12.33
C PHE A 9 -20.51 -14.92 12.29
N ARG A 10 -21.07 -15.76 13.16
CA ARG A 10 -22.52 -15.82 13.35
C ARG A 10 -22.90 -14.82 14.43
N SER A 11 -23.73 -13.85 14.10
CA SER A 11 -24.33 -13.00 15.13
C SER A 11 -25.31 -13.82 15.97
N ARG A 12 -25.25 -13.66 17.29
CA ARG A 12 -26.22 -14.28 18.23
C ARG A 12 -27.59 -13.63 18.14
N THR A 13 -27.67 -12.37 17.70
CA THR A 13 -28.90 -11.56 17.66
C THR A 13 -29.22 -11.02 16.26
N GLY A 14 -28.54 -11.49 15.21
CA GLY A 14 -28.70 -10.99 13.84
C GLY A 14 -27.76 -9.83 13.45
N ASN A 15 -27.86 -9.32 12.23
CA ASN A 15 -26.95 -8.29 11.68
C ASN A 15 -27.44 -6.85 11.95
N ASP A 16 -28.23 -6.67 13.00
CA ASP A 16 -28.96 -5.43 13.28
C ASP A 16 -28.01 -4.26 13.52
N PHE A 17 -26.89 -4.49 14.22
CA PHE A 17 -25.87 -3.47 14.44
C PHE A 17 -25.24 -2.96 13.13
N HIS A 18 -24.75 -3.85 12.27
CA HIS A 18 -24.12 -3.47 10.99
C HIS A 18 -25.10 -2.74 10.08
N THR A 19 -26.35 -3.22 10.03
CA THR A 19 -27.41 -2.62 9.23
C THR A 19 -27.77 -1.23 9.75
N ALA A 20 -27.97 -1.08 11.07
CA ALA A 20 -28.25 0.20 11.70
C ALA A 20 -27.08 1.19 11.54
N LEU A 21 -25.84 0.75 11.72
CA LEU A 21 -24.65 1.57 11.52
C LEU A 21 -24.58 2.13 10.10
N LYS A 22 -24.71 1.26 9.08
CA LYS A 22 -24.67 1.68 7.67
C LYS A 22 -25.78 2.68 7.36
N LYS A 23 -27.00 2.43 7.85
CA LYS A 23 -28.13 3.34 7.71
C LYS A 23 -27.84 4.69 8.35
N ASN A 24 -27.41 4.71 9.60
CA ASN A 24 -27.16 5.95 10.34
C ASN A 24 -26.05 6.80 9.71
N VAL A 25 -24.99 6.17 9.21
CA VAL A 25 -23.91 6.86 8.47
C VAL A 25 -24.44 7.47 7.16
N GLN A 26 -25.24 6.70 6.40
CA GLN A 26 -25.85 7.22 5.17
C GLN A 26 -26.81 8.39 5.45
N ASP A 27 -27.66 8.26 6.47
CA ASP A 27 -28.59 9.31 6.90
C ASP A 27 -27.86 10.58 7.31
N TYR A 28 -26.69 10.45 7.95
CA TYR A 28 -25.85 11.60 8.30
C TYR A 28 -25.40 12.38 7.05
N PHE A 29 -24.90 11.71 6.02
CA PHE A 29 -24.49 12.38 4.78
C PHE A 29 -25.67 13.08 4.09
N LEU A 30 -26.81 12.40 3.99
CA LEU A 30 -28.02 12.94 3.37
C LEU A 30 -28.57 14.14 4.14
N LYS A 31 -28.74 14.03 5.46
CA LYS A 31 -29.30 15.08 6.32
C LYS A 31 -28.44 16.34 6.33
N ASN A 32 -27.12 16.20 6.27
CA ASN A 32 -26.20 17.34 6.27
C ASN A 32 -25.86 17.84 4.85
N ASN A 33 -26.41 17.22 3.80
CA ASN A 33 -26.08 17.52 2.40
C ASN A 33 -24.57 17.45 2.10
N ILE A 34 -23.89 16.46 2.68
CA ILE A 34 -22.46 16.22 2.53
C ILE A 34 -22.26 15.02 1.60
N SER A 35 -21.36 15.15 0.63
CA SER A 35 -20.97 14.04 -0.24
C SER A 35 -20.21 12.96 0.55
N PRO A 36 -20.47 11.66 0.32
CA PRO A 36 -19.64 10.59 0.87
C PRO A 36 -18.28 10.44 0.15
N PHE A 37 -18.04 11.22 -0.91
CA PHE A 37 -16.80 11.23 -1.68
C PHE A 37 -15.85 12.35 -1.25
N ALA A 38 -14.65 12.38 -1.82
CA ALA A 38 -13.63 13.40 -1.52
C ALA A 38 -14.18 14.84 -1.67
N ASN A 39 -13.85 15.67 -0.69
CA ASN A 39 -14.10 17.12 -0.72
C ASN A 39 -12.87 17.89 -1.24
N THR A 40 -12.99 19.21 -1.31
CA THR A 40 -11.89 20.11 -1.73
C THR A 40 -10.61 19.88 -0.94
N THR A 41 -10.70 19.68 0.38
CA THR A 41 -9.53 19.43 1.23
C THR A 41 -8.78 18.16 0.82
N MET A 42 -9.50 17.08 0.48
CA MET A 42 -8.89 15.86 -0.03
C MET A 42 -8.23 16.07 -1.40
N VAL A 43 -8.85 16.84 -2.30
CA VAL A 43 -8.25 17.19 -3.59
C VAL A 43 -6.96 18.00 -3.42
N VAL A 44 -6.96 19.02 -2.55
CA VAL A 44 -5.77 19.81 -2.23
C VAL A 44 -4.68 18.92 -1.64
N LYS A 45 -5.03 18.05 -0.68
CA LYS A 45 -4.10 17.08 -0.09
C LYS A 45 -3.47 16.20 -1.15
N THR A 46 -4.25 15.69 -2.10
CA THR A 46 -3.75 14.87 -3.21
C THR A 46 -2.77 15.63 -4.09
N ILE A 47 -3.09 16.87 -4.46
CA ILE A 47 -2.18 17.71 -5.29
C ILE A 47 -0.88 17.97 -4.54
N VAL A 48 -0.94 18.37 -3.27
CA VAL A 48 0.24 18.65 -2.44
C VAL A 48 1.10 17.40 -2.31
N LEU A 49 0.51 16.25 -1.97
CA LEU A 49 1.27 15.01 -1.80
C LEU A 49 1.91 14.51 -3.10
N LEU A 50 1.17 14.54 -4.23
CA LEU A 50 1.73 14.13 -5.51
C LEU A 50 2.82 15.10 -5.99
N THR A 51 2.65 16.40 -5.76
CA THR A 51 3.68 17.41 -6.11
C THR A 51 4.92 17.22 -5.24
N SER A 52 4.77 17.05 -3.93
CA SER A 52 5.87 16.78 -3.00
C SER A 52 6.55 15.43 -3.22
N TYR A 53 5.95 14.53 -4.00
CA TYR A 53 6.58 13.28 -4.44
C TYR A 53 7.31 13.44 -5.78
N ILE A 54 6.65 14.05 -6.77
CA ILE A 54 7.15 14.12 -8.16
C ILE A 54 8.15 15.26 -8.35
N ALA A 55 7.85 16.45 -7.83
CA ALA A 55 8.68 17.63 -8.09
C ALA A 55 10.11 17.48 -7.51
N PRO A 56 10.32 16.98 -6.27
CA PRO A 56 11.67 16.75 -5.77
C PRO A 56 12.46 15.75 -6.63
N PHE A 57 11.82 14.70 -7.14
CA PHE A 57 12.47 13.75 -8.05
C PHE A 57 12.94 14.42 -9.35
N VAL A 58 12.10 15.26 -9.95
CA VAL A 58 12.48 16.04 -11.15
C VAL A 58 13.65 16.97 -10.84
N LEU A 59 13.63 17.66 -9.69
CA LEU A 59 14.73 18.55 -9.28
C LEU A 59 16.04 17.78 -9.07
N LEU A 60 15.99 16.59 -8.47
CA LEU A 60 17.15 15.71 -8.30
C LEU A 60 17.79 15.35 -9.65
N VAL A 61 16.97 14.95 -10.63
CA VAL A 61 17.44 14.51 -11.96
C VAL A 61 17.91 15.67 -12.83
N VAL A 62 17.31 16.86 -12.71
CA VAL A 62 17.63 18.00 -13.59
C VAL A 62 18.75 18.87 -13.02
N LEU A 63 18.73 19.16 -11.72
CA LEU A 63 19.61 20.16 -11.10
C LEU A 63 20.86 19.56 -10.46
N HIS A 64 20.89 18.25 -10.20
CA HIS A 64 22.01 17.56 -9.55
C HIS A 64 22.51 18.28 -8.28
N PRO A 65 21.63 18.57 -7.31
CA PRO A 65 22.01 19.38 -6.17
C PRO A 65 23.03 18.66 -5.27
N PRO A 66 23.75 19.38 -4.41
CA PRO A 66 24.69 18.78 -3.47
C PRO A 66 24.02 17.70 -2.60
N LEU A 67 24.81 16.69 -2.19
CA LEU A 67 24.31 15.50 -1.49
C LEU A 67 23.33 15.82 -0.34
N LEU A 68 23.64 16.80 0.50
CA LEU A 68 22.75 17.19 1.61
C LEU A 68 21.36 17.63 1.13
N VAL A 69 21.30 18.45 0.09
CA VAL A 69 20.03 18.90 -0.50
C VAL A 69 19.30 17.73 -1.14
N SER A 70 20.04 16.84 -1.82
CA SER A 70 19.48 15.62 -2.41
C SER A 70 18.82 14.72 -1.36
N LEU A 71 19.47 14.53 -0.21
CA LEU A 71 18.92 13.74 0.90
C LEU A 71 17.66 14.38 1.49
N LEU A 72 17.61 15.73 1.60
CA LEU A 72 16.40 16.43 2.05
C LEU A 72 15.23 16.29 1.07
N LEU A 73 15.51 16.33 -0.24
CA LEU A 73 14.51 16.09 -1.28
C LEU A 73 13.98 14.65 -1.23
N TRP A 74 14.86 13.66 -1.04
CA TRP A 74 14.46 12.26 -0.81
C TRP A 74 13.62 12.08 0.46
N ALA A 75 13.99 12.74 1.56
CA ALA A 75 13.21 12.70 2.80
C ALA A 75 11.80 13.28 2.60
N LEU A 76 11.67 14.41 1.88
CA LEU A 76 10.38 14.99 1.51
C LEU A 76 9.54 14.01 0.67
N MET A 77 10.17 13.35 -0.32
CA MET A 77 9.50 12.31 -1.10
C MET A 77 9.02 11.14 -0.22
N GLY A 78 9.82 10.71 0.77
CA GLY A 78 9.43 9.67 1.71
C GLY A 78 8.19 10.03 2.53
N ILE A 79 8.10 11.27 3.02
CA ILE A 79 6.91 11.79 3.71
C ILE A 79 5.71 11.81 2.76
N ALA A 80 5.89 12.30 1.54
CA ALA A 80 4.84 12.34 0.52
C ALA A 80 4.34 10.95 0.16
N MET A 81 5.25 9.98 -0.02
CA MET A 81 4.95 8.57 -0.27
C MET A 81 4.07 7.96 0.84
N ALA A 82 4.43 8.20 2.11
CA ALA A 82 3.61 7.75 3.23
C ALA A 82 2.20 8.36 3.19
N GLY A 83 2.10 9.67 2.90
CA GLY A 83 0.82 10.36 2.74
C GLY A 83 -0.03 9.81 1.59
N ILE A 84 0.56 9.58 0.41
CA ILE A 84 -0.13 8.99 -0.75
C ILE A 84 -0.65 7.59 -0.38
N GLY A 85 0.21 6.79 0.25
CA GLY A 85 -0.10 5.44 0.70
C GLY A 85 -1.25 5.35 1.70
N MET A 86 -1.28 6.27 2.67
CA MET A 86 -2.25 6.26 3.77
C MET A 86 -3.52 7.09 3.50
N SER A 87 -3.62 7.76 2.35
CA SER A 87 -4.80 8.56 2.00
C SER A 87 -5.20 8.39 0.53
N VAL A 88 -4.50 9.07 -0.39
CA VAL A 88 -4.87 9.18 -1.81
C VAL A 88 -5.14 7.82 -2.44
N MET A 89 -4.16 6.91 -2.39
CA MET A 89 -4.29 5.61 -3.02
C MET A 89 -5.20 4.67 -2.22
N HIS A 90 -5.22 4.80 -0.89
CA HIS A 90 -6.02 3.99 0.02
C HIS A 90 -7.52 4.25 -0.22
N ASP A 91 -7.96 5.50 -0.07
CA ASP A 91 -9.35 5.92 -0.25
C ASP A 91 -9.84 5.62 -1.68
N ALA A 92 -9.00 5.85 -2.68
CA ALA A 92 -9.32 5.55 -4.07
C ALA A 92 -9.45 4.04 -4.33
N ASN A 93 -8.62 3.21 -3.71
CA ASN A 93 -8.73 1.75 -3.83
C ASN A 93 -9.92 1.16 -3.06
N HIS A 94 -10.49 1.91 -2.11
CA HIS A 94 -11.81 1.67 -1.50
C HIS A 94 -12.98 2.24 -2.30
N GLY A 95 -12.72 3.02 -3.35
CA GLY A 95 -13.75 3.68 -4.16
C GLY A 95 -14.38 4.91 -3.50
N ALA A 96 -13.81 5.40 -2.40
CA ALA A 96 -14.32 6.53 -1.63
C ALA A 96 -13.87 7.89 -2.17
N TYR A 97 -12.91 7.94 -3.10
CA TYR A 97 -12.40 9.22 -3.59
C TYR A 97 -13.40 9.93 -4.53
N SER A 98 -14.04 9.19 -5.44
CA SER A 98 -14.95 9.78 -6.44
C SER A 98 -16.12 8.87 -6.76
N SER A 99 -17.25 9.44 -7.17
CA SER A 99 -18.35 8.67 -7.77
C SER A 99 -17.98 8.06 -9.13
N LYS A 100 -16.95 8.59 -9.80
CA LYS A 100 -16.46 8.11 -11.08
C LYS A 100 -15.40 7.03 -10.88
N ALA A 101 -15.73 5.80 -11.25
CA ALA A 101 -14.83 4.65 -11.10
C ALA A 101 -13.44 4.84 -11.74
N TRP A 102 -13.36 5.55 -12.88
CA TRP A 102 -12.08 5.80 -13.54
C TRP A 102 -11.17 6.74 -12.74
N VAL A 103 -11.72 7.70 -11.98
CA VAL A 103 -10.94 8.59 -11.11
C VAL A 103 -10.32 7.79 -9.97
N ASN A 104 -11.12 6.93 -9.32
CA ASN A 104 -10.63 6.00 -8.30
C ASN A 104 -9.56 5.06 -8.86
N LYS A 105 -9.72 4.58 -10.10
CA LYS A 105 -8.73 3.73 -10.75
C LYS A 105 -7.38 4.46 -10.92
N ILE A 106 -7.40 5.69 -11.44
CA ILE A 106 -6.17 6.48 -11.64
C ILE A 106 -5.49 6.79 -10.30
N LEU A 107 -6.25 7.31 -9.33
CA LEU A 107 -5.68 7.68 -8.03
C LEU A 107 -5.27 6.45 -7.20
N GLY A 108 -6.00 5.34 -7.29
CA GLY A 108 -5.61 4.07 -6.70
C GLY A 108 -4.33 3.50 -7.31
N SER A 109 -4.11 3.74 -8.61
CA SER A 109 -2.86 3.38 -9.32
C SER A 109 -1.64 4.20 -8.91
N THR A 110 -1.79 5.27 -8.13
CA THR A 110 -0.62 5.97 -7.57
C THR A 110 0.20 5.07 -6.62
N LEU A 111 -0.36 3.97 -6.11
CA LEU A 111 0.41 2.93 -5.42
C LEU A 111 1.53 2.34 -6.28
N ASN A 112 1.36 2.26 -7.61
CA ASN A 112 2.42 1.79 -8.50
C ASN A 112 3.62 2.74 -8.51
N LEU A 113 3.38 4.05 -8.31
CA LEU A 113 4.45 5.03 -8.14
C LEU A 113 5.23 4.81 -6.86
N LEU A 114 4.64 4.14 -5.86
CA LEU A 114 5.28 3.83 -4.57
C LEU A 114 5.95 2.44 -4.58
N GLY A 115 6.04 1.81 -5.75
CA GLY A 115 6.66 0.50 -5.92
C GLY A 115 5.80 -0.67 -5.48
N GLY A 116 4.52 -0.45 -5.14
CA GLY A 116 3.57 -1.51 -4.75
C GLY A 116 2.61 -1.90 -5.88
N ALA A 117 1.97 -3.06 -5.76
CA ALA A 117 1.01 -3.54 -6.75
C ALA A 117 -0.44 -3.41 -6.27
N VAL A 118 -1.25 -2.61 -6.99
CA VAL A 118 -2.68 -2.40 -6.66
C VAL A 118 -3.46 -3.70 -6.51
N PHE A 119 -3.24 -4.67 -7.41
CA PHE A 119 -3.95 -5.94 -7.37
C PHE A 119 -3.69 -6.70 -6.06
N ASN A 120 -2.42 -6.89 -5.71
CA ASN A 120 -2.04 -7.55 -4.46
C ASN A 120 -2.53 -6.78 -3.24
N TRP A 121 -2.38 -5.45 -3.27
CA TRP A 121 -2.83 -4.61 -2.18
C TRP A 121 -4.32 -4.75 -1.93
N LYS A 122 -5.16 -4.85 -2.97
CA LYS A 122 -6.60 -5.11 -2.81
C LYS A 122 -6.89 -6.50 -2.24
N LEU A 123 -6.13 -7.53 -2.65
CA LEU A 123 -6.27 -8.86 -2.06
C LEU A 123 -5.86 -8.87 -0.58
N GLN A 124 -4.73 -8.24 -0.24
CA GLN A 124 -4.27 -8.15 1.14
C GLN A 124 -5.21 -7.29 1.99
N HIS A 125 -5.46 -6.06 1.57
CA HIS A 125 -6.14 -5.08 2.39
C HIS A 125 -7.67 -5.24 2.34
N ASN A 126 -8.27 -5.24 1.16
CA ASN A 126 -9.74 -5.25 1.05
C ASN A 126 -10.34 -6.62 1.30
N ILE A 127 -9.67 -7.70 0.86
CA ILE A 127 -10.18 -9.05 1.05
C ILE A 127 -9.73 -9.63 2.39
N LEU A 128 -8.43 -9.68 2.68
CA LEU A 128 -7.95 -10.32 3.91
C LEU A 128 -8.14 -9.43 5.13
N HIS A 129 -7.55 -8.23 5.14
CA HIS A 129 -7.55 -7.37 6.31
C HIS A 129 -8.95 -6.86 6.68
N HIS A 130 -9.75 -6.33 5.75
CA HIS A 130 -11.09 -5.81 6.07
C HIS A 130 -12.14 -6.90 6.35
N THR A 131 -11.97 -8.12 5.84
CA THR A 131 -12.91 -9.23 6.14
C THR A 131 -12.53 -9.96 7.43
N TYR A 132 -11.23 -10.07 7.72
CA TYR A 132 -10.67 -10.90 8.79
C TYR A 132 -9.77 -10.12 9.75
N THR A 133 -10.07 -8.83 9.98
CA THR A 133 -9.22 -7.93 10.76
C THR A 133 -8.81 -8.55 12.09
N ASN A 134 -7.50 -8.56 12.37
CA ASN A 134 -6.93 -9.11 13.60
C ASN A 134 -7.20 -10.61 13.86
N ILE A 135 -7.62 -11.38 12.85
CA ILE A 135 -7.72 -12.84 12.95
C ILE A 135 -6.39 -13.47 12.56
N SER A 136 -5.71 -14.09 13.54
CA SER A 136 -4.43 -14.76 13.35
C SER A 136 -4.49 -15.82 12.25
N GLY A 137 -3.52 -15.80 11.33
CA GLY A 137 -3.44 -16.71 10.18
C GLY A 137 -4.37 -16.34 9.01
N MET A 138 -5.25 -15.34 9.17
CA MET A 138 -6.12 -14.84 8.09
C MET A 138 -5.72 -13.43 7.66
N ASP A 139 -5.41 -12.54 8.60
CA ASP A 139 -4.96 -11.18 8.34
C ASP A 139 -3.43 -11.11 8.22
N ASP A 140 -2.96 -10.91 6.99
CA ASP A 140 -1.53 -10.84 6.68
C ASP A 140 -0.83 -9.62 7.32
N ASP A 141 -1.58 -8.62 7.81
CA ASP A 141 -1.01 -7.41 8.42
C ASP A 141 -0.56 -7.64 9.86
N ILE A 142 -1.05 -8.69 10.53
CA ILE A 142 -0.61 -9.10 11.88
C ILE A 142 0.25 -10.38 11.88
N ASP A 143 0.60 -10.90 10.70
CA ASP A 143 1.51 -12.04 10.55
C ASP A 143 2.92 -11.68 11.06
N THR A 144 3.49 -12.55 11.90
CA THR A 144 4.89 -12.45 12.32
C THR A 144 5.85 -12.53 11.13
N LYS A 145 6.67 -11.47 10.96
CA LYS A 145 7.66 -11.35 9.88
C LYS A 145 8.94 -10.77 10.45
N ALA A 146 10.08 -11.21 9.92
CA ALA A 146 11.41 -10.72 10.31
C ALA A 146 11.64 -10.70 11.84
N GLY A 147 11.06 -11.67 12.57
CA GLY A 147 11.18 -11.76 14.03
C GLY A 147 10.38 -10.73 14.83
N MET A 148 9.42 -10.02 14.22
CA MET A 148 8.46 -9.17 14.90
C MET A 148 7.19 -9.94 15.24
N ARG A 149 6.64 -9.70 16.43
CA ARG A 149 5.37 -10.23 16.91
C ARG A 149 4.30 -9.13 16.89
N PHE A 150 3.18 -9.39 16.22
CA PHE A 150 2.07 -8.44 16.09
C PHE A 150 0.74 -8.95 16.65
N THR A 151 0.69 -10.20 17.13
CA THR A 151 -0.51 -10.82 17.68
C THR A 151 -0.21 -11.52 18.99
N PRO A 152 -1.15 -11.53 19.97
CA PRO A 152 -1.00 -12.29 21.20
C PRO A 152 -0.91 -13.81 20.96
N HIS A 153 -1.39 -14.29 19.81
CA HIS A 153 -1.45 -15.70 19.46
C HIS A 153 -0.09 -16.31 19.03
N ASP A 154 0.89 -15.47 18.73
CA ASP A 154 2.24 -15.92 18.40
C ASP A 154 3.11 -16.06 19.66
N ASN A 155 4.08 -16.98 19.59
CA ASN A 155 5.00 -17.26 20.70
C ASN A 155 5.81 -16.01 21.08
N LEU A 156 5.76 -15.64 22.36
CA LEU A 156 6.60 -14.57 22.90
C LEU A 156 8.05 -15.06 23.05
N GLN A 157 9.00 -14.32 22.47
CA GLN A 157 10.43 -14.61 22.54
C GLN A 157 11.18 -13.43 23.16
N ASN A 158 12.35 -13.69 23.76
CA ASN A 158 13.16 -12.65 24.43
C ASN A 158 13.51 -11.47 23.52
N LYS A 159 13.72 -11.72 22.23
CA LYS A 159 13.99 -10.66 21.23
C LYS A 159 12.87 -9.62 21.14
N HIS A 160 11.61 -9.99 21.39
CA HIS A 160 10.49 -9.07 21.29
C HIS A 160 10.54 -7.93 22.33
N LYS A 161 11.32 -8.10 23.42
CA LYS A 161 11.58 -7.01 24.37
C LYS A 161 12.26 -5.81 23.71
N GLY A 162 13.07 -6.03 22.68
CA GLY A 162 13.74 -4.98 21.89
C GLY A 162 13.02 -4.61 20.59
N GLN A 163 11.80 -5.12 20.34
CA GLN A 163 11.11 -4.95 19.07
C GLN A 163 10.90 -3.49 18.67
N TYR A 164 10.65 -2.60 19.63
CA TYR A 164 10.47 -1.18 19.35
C TYR A 164 11.74 -0.51 18.78
N TRP A 165 12.93 -1.04 19.07
CA TRP A 165 14.18 -0.56 18.50
C TRP A 165 14.41 -1.08 17.08
N TYR A 166 14.39 -2.40 16.89
CA TYR A 166 14.71 -2.97 15.58
C TYR A 166 13.56 -2.85 14.57
N ALA A 167 12.32 -2.64 15.03
CA ALA A 167 11.19 -2.34 14.14
C ALA A 167 11.49 -1.08 13.32
N PHE A 168 12.04 -0.02 13.91
CA PHE A 168 12.37 1.20 13.17
C PHE A 168 13.30 0.92 11.97
N GLY A 169 14.35 0.13 12.19
CA GLY A 169 15.27 -0.29 11.14
C GLY A 169 14.59 -1.18 10.08
N LEU A 170 13.80 -2.17 10.51
CA LEU A 170 13.09 -3.06 9.59
C LEU A 170 12.04 -2.32 8.73
N TYR A 171 11.33 -1.35 9.30
CA TYR A 171 10.34 -0.55 8.59
C TYR A 171 11.01 0.33 7.52
N SER A 172 12.24 0.78 7.75
CA SER A 172 13.02 1.51 6.74
C SER A 172 13.33 0.63 5.52
N LEU A 173 13.38 -0.69 5.68
CA LEU A 173 13.61 -1.66 4.60
C LEU A 173 12.32 -2.19 3.96
N ILE A 174 11.14 -1.85 4.49
CA ILE A 174 9.86 -2.39 3.98
C ILE A 174 9.61 -1.99 2.53
N THR A 175 9.91 -0.75 2.14
CA THR A 175 9.74 -0.29 0.75
C THR A 175 10.61 -1.09 -0.20
N LEU A 176 11.87 -1.35 0.17
CA LEU A 176 12.78 -2.16 -0.62
C LEU A 176 12.28 -3.61 -0.74
N TYR A 177 11.86 -4.21 0.37
CA TYR A 177 11.24 -5.53 0.33
C TYR A 177 9.96 -5.55 -0.50
N TRP A 178 9.17 -4.49 -0.46
CA TRP A 178 7.93 -4.38 -1.25
C TRP A 178 8.24 -4.36 -2.75
N LEU A 179 9.22 -3.55 -3.15
CA LEU A 179 9.69 -3.47 -4.52
C LEU A 179 10.21 -4.83 -5.01
N LEU A 180 11.15 -5.44 -4.29
CA LEU A 180 11.91 -6.59 -4.78
C LEU A 180 11.22 -7.94 -4.56
N GLY A 181 10.46 -8.10 -3.49
CA GLY A 181 10.06 -9.43 -3.01
C GLY A 181 8.58 -9.56 -2.67
N LYS A 182 8.05 -8.70 -1.79
CA LYS A 182 6.73 -8.86 -1.15
C LYS A 182 5.65 -9.18 -2.16
N ASP A 183 5.56 -8.41 -3.25
CA ASP A 183 4.49 -8.58 -4.22
C ASP A 183 4.59 -9.92 -4.98
N PHE A 184 5.79 -10.41 -5.29
CA PHE A 184 5.95 -11.72 -5.93
C PHE A 184 5.68 -12.87 -4.96
N VAL A 185 6.11 -12.73 -3.71
CA VAL A 185 5.80 -13.69 -2.64
C VAL A 185 4.30 -13.76 -2.41
N GLN A 186 3.63 -12.61 -2.32
CA GLN A 186 2.17 -12.52 -2.22
C GLN A 186 1.48 -13.08 -3.45
N TRP A 187 1.98 -12.80 -4.65
CA TRP A 187 1.40 -13.28 -5.91
C TRP A 187 1.28 -14.81 -5.92
N LYS A 188 2.39 -15.49 -5.63
CA LYS A 188 2.43 -16.95 -5.53
C LYS A 188 1.59 -17.46 -4.35
N ARG A 189 1.77 -16.89 -3.16
CA ARG A 189 1.06 -17.34 -1.96
C ARG A 189 -0.46 -17.22 -2.10
N TYR A 190 -0.95 -16.13 -2.67
CA TYR A 190 -2.37 -15.90 -2.89
C TYR A 190 -2.95 -16.82 -3.96
N ARG A 191 -2.16 -17.22 -4.96
CA ARG A 191 -2.57 -18.27 -5.88
C ARG A 191 -2.70 -19.61 -5.16
N ASP A 192 -1.67 -19.99 -4.41
CA ASP A 192 -1.57 -21.31 -3.77
C ASP A 192 -2.65 -21.51 -2.68
N ASN A 193 -2.99 -20.45 -1.94
CA ASN A 193 -4.00 -20.50 -0.88
C ASN A 193 -5.43 -20.15 -1.33
N GLY A 194 -5.62 -19.83 -2.62
CA GLY A 194 -6.92 -19.56 -3.24
C GLY A 194 -7.48 -18.14 -3.04
N VAL A 195 -6.74 -17.22 -2.43
CA VAL A 195 -7.14 -15.80 -2.31
C VAL A 195 -7.16 -15.13 -3.70
N ASN A 196 -6.18 -15.45 -4.55
CA ASN A 196 -6.17 -15.07 -5.96
C ASN A 196 -6.81 -16.19 -6.79
N ALA A 197 -8.12 -16.07 -7.01
CA ALA A 197 -8.91 -17.00 -7.82
C ALA A 197 -9.01 -16.62 -9.31
N SER A 198 -8.18 -15.67 -9.80
CA SER A 198 -8.25 -15.23 -11.19
C SER A 198 -8.07 -16.40 -12.18
N PRO A 199 -8.80 -16.42 -13.31
CA PRO A 199 -8.58 -17.39 -14.38
C PRO A 199 -7.14 -17.36 -14.89
N PRO A 200 -6.59 -18.46 -15.46
CA PRO A 200 -5.19 -18.53 -15.90
C PRO A 200 -4.75 -17.35 -16.77
N ALA A 201 -5.55 -16.96 -17.77
CA ALA A 201 -5.21 -15.85 -18.67
C ALA A 201 -5.08 -14.51 -17.91
N GLU A 202 -5.98 -14.22 -16.99
CA GLU A 202 -5.92 -13.01 -16.15
C GLU A 202 -4.76 -13.07 -15.16
N TYR A 203 -4.50 -14.24 -14.58
CA TYR A 203 -3.37 -14.46 -13.67
C TYR A 203 -2.05 -14.09 -14.35
N TYR A 204 -1.76 -14.63 -15.54
CA TYR A 204 -0.52 -14.32 -16.24
C TYR A 204 -0.45 -12.88 -16.72
N ARG A 205 -1.56 -12.31 -17.21
CA ARG A 205 -1.61 -10.89 -17.61
C ARG A 205 -1.28 -9.96 -16.45
N ASN A 206 -1.89 -10.18 -15.29
CA ASN A 206 -1.66 -9.34 -14.12
C ASN A 206 -0.24 -9.54 -13.55
N LEU A 207 0.32 -10.75 -13.64
CA LEU A 207 1.73 -11.01 -13.30
C LEU A 207 2.69 -10.26 -14.22
N VAL A 208 2.43 -10.24 -15.53
CA VAL A 208 3.21 -9.46 -16.49
C VAL A 208 3.12 -7.97 -16.18
N GLN A 209 1.91 -7.46 -15.89
CA GLN A 209 1.72 -6.07 -15.48
C GLN A 209 2.49 -5.73 -14.20
N LEU A 210 2.44 -6.61 -13.19
CA LEU A 210 3.23 -6.48 -11.97
C LEU A 210 4.72 -6.35 -12.32
N THR A 211 5.28 -7.30 -13.07
CA THR A 211 6.70 -7.29 -13.44
C THR A 211 7.08 -6.03 -14.20
N ILE A 212 6.28 -5.61 -15.19
CA ILE A 212 6.52 -4.38 -15.94
C ILE A 212 6.53 -3.16 -15.01
N MET A 213 5.57 -3.04 -14.10
CA MET A 213 5.54 -1.92 -13.15
C MET A 213 6.76 -1.89 -12.24
N LYS A 214 7.26 -3.06 -11.79
CA LYS A 214 8.51 -3.14 -11.00
C LYS A 214 9.72 -2.69 -11.81
N LEU A 215 9.84 -3.15 -13.06
CA LEU A 215 10.93 -2.76 -13.95
C LEU A 215 10.88 -1.27 -14.29
N LEU A 216 9.69 -0.71 -14.53
CA LEU A 216 9.50 0.73 -14.73
C LEU A 216 9.89 1.52 -13.49
N TYR A 217 9.50 1.07 -12.29
CA TYR A 217 9.91 1.72 -11.05
C TYR A 217 11.44 1.74 -10.90
N ILE A 218 12.11 0.61 -11.12
CA ILE A 218 13.58 0.53 -11.09
C ILE A 218 14.19 1.42 -12.18
N GLY A 219 13.61 1.41 -13.38
CA GLY A 219 14.03 2.26 -14.49
C GLY A 219 13.99 3.75 -14.12
N VAL A 220 12.88 4.21 -13.55
CA VAL A 220 12.70 5.61 -13.16
C VAL A 220 13.58 5.97 -11.98
N PHE A 221 13.55 5.22 -10.87
CA PHE A 221 14.19 5.66 -9.62
C PHE A 221 15.66 5.26 -9.48
N ILE A 222 16.16 4.32 -10.30
CA ILE A 222 17.55 3.87 -10.24
C ILE A 222 18.26 4.16 -11.57
N VAL A 223 17.72 3.66 -12.69
CA VAL A 223 18.43 3.74 -13.98
C VAL A 223 18.51 5.17 -14.50
N VAL A 224 17.44 5.96 -14.44
CA VAL A 224 17.44 7.35 -14.90
C VAL A 224 18.45 8.22 -14.11
N PRO A 225 18.46 8.22 -12.76
CA PRO A 225 19.49 8.95 -12.01
C PRO A 225 20.93 8.54 -12.36
N VAL A 226 21.19 7.24 -12.53
CA VAL A 226 22.55 6.75 -12.78
C VAL A 226 23.01 7.02 -14.21
N VAL A 227 22.14 6.78 -15.20
CA VAL A 227 22.51 6.82 -16.62
C VAL A 227 22.30 8.19 -17.24
N VAL A 228 21.20 8.87 -16.91
CA VAL A 228 20.85 10.17 -17.49
C VAL A 228 21.43 11.31 -16.67
N ALA A 229 21.27 11.24 -15.35
CA ALA A 229 21.75 12.29 -14.43
C ALA A 229 23.22 12.05 -13.98
N THR A 230 23.84 10.94 -14.39
CA THR A 230 25.22 10.56 -14.03
C THR A 230 25.51 10.55 -12.53
N ILE A 231 24.47 10.39 -11.71
CA ILE A 231 24.60 10.34 -10.25
C ILE A 231 25.25 9.00 -9.88
N PRO A 232 26.32 8.99 -9.06
CA PRO A 232 26.95 7.74 -8.65
C PRO A 232 25.95 6.79 -8.02
N LEU A 233 25.97 5.51 -8.43
CA LEU A 233 25.02 4.50 -7.95
C LEU A 233 24.94 4.45 -6.41
N TRP A 234 26.08 4.58 -5.72
CA TRP A 234 26.08 4.57 -4.25
C TRP A 234 25.30 5.73 -3.64
N GLN A 235 25.23 6.90 -4.29
CA GLN A 235 24.42 8.04 -3.83
C GLN A 235 22.93 7.81 -4.06
N VAL A 236 22.56 7.04 -5.07
CA VAL A 236 21.17 6.67 -5.36
C VAL A 236 20.65 5.62 -4.38
N LEU A 237 21.53 4.80 -3.82
CA LEU A 237 21.18 3.69 -2.92
C LEU A 237 21.16 4.06 -1.43
N ILE A 238 21.67 5.23 -1.04
CA ILE A 238 21.65 5.75 0.33
C ILE A 238 20.53 6.76 0.53
#